data_AF-A0A022XYM5-F1
#
_entry.id   AF-A0A022XYM5-F1
#
_cell.length_a   1.000
_cell.length_b   1.000
_cell.length_c   1.000
_cell.angle_alpha   90.00
_cell.angle_beta   90.00
_cell.angle_gamma   90.00
#
_symmetry.space_group_name_H-M   'P 1'
#
loop_
_entity.id
_entity.type
_entity.pdbx_description
1 polymer ?
#
loop_
_entity_poly.entity_id
_entity_poly.type
_entity_poly.pdbx_seq_one_letter_code
_entity_poly.pdbx_strand_id
1 'polypeptide(L)'
;MKGGILTWQYTWSPEKHNGTYDIFYQLVAHKLHVNQALVRMEITPSGDGNVSVVNVIDGYSAVRTDFKGSGQDGGAIYTSVNPEGISNVTAFIYAEVSGTEGVDLSSSSLVDDKPYIHMNGSTIAQSVNVKLRAGQTTKIDKFVGAASTDGFKNPRQAAKEASARALRTGYEESLKSHIAEWATVFPSDSTEDYTIPRKKWLPLDHHIIEASIVSVVNPYYLLQSTVSNNALAAVKNAPLNRGSIAVGGLTSDSYGGLVFWDADIWMQPGLVVAFPEASQIFSNYRVDKYSQALRNAQTQYLSSKNDTYFSPDAAVYPWTSGRFANCTATGPCFDYQYHLNGDIGMQIVNNLVTTGDTEHFKSKLFPVYNSIATFFSQLVEKNGTKWTVTNMTDPVFYLYILSCYQPTN
;
A
#
# COMPACT_ATOMS: atom_id res chain seq x y z
N MET A 1 -11.38 11.84 4.49
CA MET A 1 -9.97 11.61 4.88
C MET A 1 -9.83 11.22 6.34
N LYS A 2 -10.31 11.99 7.33
CA LYS A 2 -10.17 11.64 8.77
C LYS A 2 -10.68 10.25 9.19
N GLY A 3 -11.65 9.70 8.47
CA GLY A 3 -12.13 8.34 8.70
C GLY A 3 -11.70 7.31 7.65
N GLY A 4 -10.86 7.67 6.67
CA GLY A 4 -10.44 6.75 5.59
C GLY A 4 -11.54 6.20 4.68
N ILE A 5 -12.65 6.94 4.55
CA ILE A 5 -13.84 6.51 3.83
C ILE A 5 -13.89 7.15 2.45
N LEU A 6 -14.26 6.38 1.44
CA LEU A 6 -14.62 6.88 0.11
C LEU A 6 -16.13 6.73 -0.11
N THR A 7 -16.78 7.76 -0.62
CA THR A 7 -18.24 7.77 -0.84
C THR A 7 -18.60 8.34 -2.20
N TRP A 8 -19.63 7.77 -2.83
CA TRP A 8 -20.23 8.25 -4.07
C TRP A 8 -21.74 8.26 -3.92
N GLN A 9 -22.40 9.28 -4.46
CA GLN A 9 -23.85 9.39 -4.46
C GLN A 9 -24.32 9.91 -5.82
N TYR A 10 -25.29 9.24 -6.42
CA TYR A 10 -25.87 9.63 -7.70
C TYR A 10 -27.29 9.08 -7.86
N THR A 11 -28.08 9.74 -8.69
CA THR A 11 -29.40 9.23 -9.12
C THR A 11 -29.24 8.56 -10.48
N TRP A 12 -29.63 7.29 -10.56
CA TRP A 12 -29.62 6.51 -11.79
C TRP A 12 -31.01 6.44 -12.42
N SER A 13 -31.11 6.76 -13.70
CA SER A 13 -32.35 6.71 -14.48
C SER A 13 -32.14 5.82 -15.72
N PRO A 14 -32.43 4.51 -15.64
CA PRO A 14 -32.23 3.59 -16.75
C PRO A 14 -33.12 3.90 -17.95
N GLU A 15 -32.53 3.96 -19.16
CA GLU A 15 -33.24 4.35 -20.40
C GLU A 15 -34.49 3.51 -20.71
N LYS A 16 -34.49 2.23 -20.36
CA LYS A 16 -35.54 1.26 -20.70
C LYS A 16 -36.56 1.02 -19.59
N HIS A 17 -36.49 1.77 -18.48
CA HIS A 17 -37.40 1.61 -17.35
C HIS A 17 -37.87 2.96 -16.81
N ASN A 18 -39.17 3.09 -16.59
CA ASN A 18 -39.75 4.27 -15.92
C ASN A 18 -39.46 4.16 -14.41
N GLY A 19 -38.42 4.86 -13.95
CA GLY A 19 -38.07 4.97 -12.54
C GLY A 19 -36.68 5.57 -12.34
N THR A 20 -36.45 6.10 -11.15
CA THR A 20 -35.13 6.58 -10.71
C THR A 20 -34.70 5.83 -9.46
N TYR A 21 -33.39 5.69 -9.28
CA TYR A 21 -32.79 5.01 -8.14
C TYR A 21 -31.73 5.93 -7.56
N ASP A 22 -31.92 6.37 -6.32
CA ASP A 22 -30.87 7.06 -5.58
C ASP A 22 -29.91 5.99 -5.06
N ILE A 23 -28.66 6.07 -5.54
CA ILE A 23 -27.60 5.13 -5.24
C ILE A 23 -26.56 5.83 -4.37
N PHE A 24 -26.20 5.19 -3.28
CA PHE A 24 -25.06 5.58 -2.44
C PHE A 24 -24.10 4.41 -2.29
N TYR A 25 -22.81 4.68 -2.48
CA TYR A 25 -21.73 3.75 -2.21
C TYR A 25 -20.81 4.28 -1.12
N GLN A 26 -20.37 3.39 -0.24
CA GLN A 26 -19.34 3.66 0.75
C GLN A 26 -18.32 2.52 0.80
N LEU A 27 -17.06 2.84 0.56
CA LEU A 27 -15.95 1.88 0.51
C LEU A 27 -14.95 2.16 1.64
N VAL A 28 -14.49 1.08 2.28
CA VAL A 28 -13.55 1.11 3.40
C VAL A 28 -12.51 0.02 3.24
N ALA A 29 -11.23 0.39 3.23
CA ALA A 29 -10.12 -0.54 3.47
C ALA A 29 -9.72 -0.45 4.94
N HIS A 30 -9.89 -1.53 5.71
CA HIS A 30 -9.99 -1.42 7.16
C HIS A 30 -8.62 -1.16 7.83
N LYS A 31 -8.43 0.03 8.43
CA LYS A 31 -7.20 0.44 9.10
C LYS A 31 -6.75 -0.45 10.28
N LEU A 32 -7.66 -0.90 11.16
CA LEU A 32 -7.33 -1.83 12.25
C LEU A 32 -7.20 -3.29 11.78
N HIS A 33 -8.25 -3.82 11.16
CA HIS A 33 -8.28 -5.18 10.63
C HIS A 33 -7.78 -5.20 9.19
N VAL A 34 -6.46 -5.08 9.00
CA VAL A 34 -5.79 -4.93 7.69
C VAL A 34 -6.13 -5.96 6.60
N ASN A 35 -6.67 -7.12 6.97
CA ASN A 35 -7.14 -8.13 6.02
C ASN A 35 -8.59 -7.89 5.55
N GLN A 36 -9.27 -6.84 6.02
CA GLN A 36 -10.69 -6.58 5.76
C GLN A 36 -10.89 -5.35 4.88
N ALA A 37 -11.88 -5.44 3.99
CA ALA A 37 -12.47 -4.30 3.32
C ALA A 37 -14.00 -4.43 3.31
N LEU A 38 -14.70 -3.29 3.24
CA LEU A 38 -16.15 -3.20 3.30
C LEU A 38 -16.65 -2.38 2.13
N VAL A 39 -17.78 -2.78 1.56
CA VAL A 39 -18.53 -1.98 0.59
C VAL A 39 -19.97 -1.95 1.03
N ARG A 40 -20.55 -0.76 1.18
CA ARG A 40 -21.99 -0.59 1.31
C ARG A 40 -22.54 -0.01 0.04
N MET A 41 -23.65 -0.57 -0.41
CA MET A 41 -24.53 0.00 -1.41
C MET A 41 -25.89 0.25 -0.78
N GLU A 42 -26.41 1.46 -0.93
CA GLU A 42 -27.78 1.79 -0.59
C GLU A 42 -28.55 2.16 -1.86
N ILE A 43 -29.75 1.60 -2.01
CA ILE A 43 -30.63 1.82 -3.15
C ILE A 43 -31.98 2.32 -2.64
N THR A 44 -32.40 3.51 -3.06
CA THR A 44 -33.76 4.03 -2.81
C THR A 44 -34.48 4.24 -4.14
N PRO A 45 -35.47 3.42 -4.49
CA PRO A 45 -36.14 3.53 -5.79
C PRO A 45 -37.32 4.53 -5.75
N SER A 46 -37.67 5.10 -6.90
CA SER A 46 -38.88 5.91 -7.06
C SER A 46 -40.17 5.08 -7.18
N GLY A 47 -40.06 3.77 -7.35
CA GLY A 47 -41.16 2.83 -7.54
C GLY A 47 -40.80 1.43 -7.05
N ASP A 48 -41.81 0.57 -6.88
CA ASP A 48 -41.58 -0.83 -6.52
C ASP A 48 -40.92 -1.60 -7.69
N GLY A 49 -40.06 -2.55 -7.38
CA GLY A 49 -39.38 -3.32 -8.42
C GLY A 49 -38.55 -4.48 -7.89
N ASN A 50 -38.22 -5.41 -8.78
CA ASN A 50 -37.28 -6.50 -8.49
C ASN A 50 -36.01 -6.25 -9.30
N VAL A 51 -34.87 -6.33 -8.62
CA VAL A 51 -33.55 -6.22 -9.25
C VAL A 51 -32.67 -7.41 -8.86
N SER A 52 -31.61 -7.62 -9.61
CA SER A 52 -30.52 -8.50 -9.22
C SER A 52 -29.32 -7.62 -8.84
N VAL A 53 -28.68 -7.96 -7.73
CA VAL A 53 -27.41 -7.37 -7.29
C VAL A 53 -26.35 -8.44 -7.39
N VAL A 54 -25.19 -8.10 -7.96
CA VAL A 54 -24.11 -9.06 -8.19
C VAL A 54 -22.89 -8.72 -7.34
N ASN A 55 -22.51 -9.64 -6.46
CA ASN A 55 -21.25 -9.63 -5.75
C ASN A 55 -20.14 -10.12 -6.69
N VAL A 56 -19.28 -9.22 -7.15
CA VAL A 56 -18.20 -9.54 -8.10
C VAL A 56 -16.83 -9.41 -7.44
N ILE A 57 -15.96 -10.40 -7.58
CA ILE A 57 -14.50 -10.21 -7.50
C ILE A 57 -14.01 -10.20 -8.95
N ASP A 58 -13.63 -9.03 -9.44
CA ASP A 58 -13.29 -8.83 -10.85
C ASP A 58 -11.79 -9.08 -11.09
N GLY A 59 -11.49 -10.06 -11.95
CA GLY A 59 -10.13 -10.42 -12.33
C GLY A 59 -9.49 -9.49 -13.36
N TYR A 60 -10.21 -8.48 -13.87
CA TYR A 60 -9.65 -7.54 -14.86
C TYR A 60 -8.34 -6.87 -14.40
N SER A 61 -8.24 -6.57 -13.10
CA SER A 61 -7.04 -5.97 -12.50
C SER A 61 -5.98 -6.99 -12.03
N ALA A 62 -6.18 -8.29 -12.26
CA ALA A 62 -5.21 -9.35 -11.93
C ALA A 62 -4.08 -9.41 -12.99
N VAL A 63 -3.35 -8.30 -13.13
CA VAL A 63 -2.23 -8.16 -14.06
C VAL A 63 -0.92 -8.65 -13.42
N ARG A 64 -0.02 -9.22 -14.24
CA ARG A 64 1.28 -9.77 -13.78
C ARG A 64 1.11 -10.90 -12.75
N THR A 65 0.03 -11.67 -12.91
CA THR A 65 -0.31 -12.78 -12.02
C THR A 65 -0.87 -13.96 -12.81
N ASP A 66 -0.52 -15.16 -12.36
CA ASP A 66 -1.13 -16.41 -12.80
C ASP A 66 -2.37 -16.72 -11.96
N PHE A 67 -3.47 -17.09 -12.63
CA PHE A 67 -4.67 -17.58 -11.95
C PHE A 67 -4.39 -18.91 -11.24
N LYS A 68 -4.81 -19.02 -9.97
CA LYS A 68 -4.60 -20.24 -9.18
C LYS A 68 -5.87 -21.04 -8.90
N GLY A 69 -6.99 -20.36 -8.72
CA GLY A 69 -8.27 -21.02 -8.44
C GLY A 69 -9.31 -20.05 -7.89
N SER A 70 -10.58 -20.34 -8.17
CA SER A 70 -11.74 -19.61 -7.66
C SER A 70 -12.87 -20.59 -7.34
N GLY A 71 -13.85 -20.14 -6.57
CA GLY A 71 -15.04 -20.96 -6.28
C GLY A 71 -15.89 -20.42 -5.16
N GLN A 72 -16.84 -21.24 -4.71
CA GLN A 72 -17.66 -20.98 -3.54
C GLN A 72 -17.12 -21.73 -2.32
N ASP A 73 -17.31 -21.15 -1.15
CA ASP A 73 -16.98 -21.74 0.14
C ASP A 73 -18.02 -21.29 1.17
N GLY A 74 -19.08 -22.09 1.34
CA GLY A 74 -20.27 -21.68 2.07
C GLY A 74 -21.00 -20.54 1.34
N GLY A 75 -21.33 -19.47 2.07
CA GLY A 75 -21.94 -18.26 1.48
C GLY A 75 -20.95 -17.32 0.80
N ALA A 76 -19.65 -17.62 0.82
CA ALA A 76 -18.61 -16.79 0.24
C ALA A 76 -18.25 -17.22 -1.19
N ILE A 77 -17.84 -16.26 -2.01
CA ILE A 77 -17.03 -16.50 -3.21
C ILE A 77 -15.57 -16.18 -2.92
N TYR A 78 -14.65 -16.88 -3.58
CA TYR A 78 -13.22 -16.61 -3.47
C TYR A 78 -12.50 -16.71 -4.82
N THR A 79 -11.38 -16.01 -4.92
CA THR A 79 -10.40 -16.15 -6.00
C THR A 79 -8.98 -16.15 -5.43
N SER A 80 -8.04 -16.68 -6.20
CA SER A 80 -6.64 -16.75 -5.81
C SER A 80 -5.72 -16.65 -7.01
N VAL A 81 -4.59 -15.99 -6.79
CA VAL A 81 -3.57 -15.70 -7.80
C VAL A 81 -2.16 -15.89 -7.24
N ASN A 82 -1.22 -16.14 -8.13
CA ASN A 82 0.23 -16.13 -7.88
C ASN A 82 0.86 -14.99 -8.69
N PRO A 83 1.83 -14.22 -8.18
CA PRO A 83 2.62 -13.35 -9.03
C PRO A 83 3.37 -14.17 -10.08
N GLU A 84 3.45 -13.68 -11.31
CA GLU A 84 4.19 -14.35 -12.39
C GLU A 84 5.64 -14.63 -11.96
N GLY A 85 6.08 -15.87 -12.14
CA GLY A 85 7.43 -16.30 -11.74
C GLY A 85 7.66 -16.52 -10.24
N ILE A 86 6.64 -16.30 -9.37
CA ILE A 86 6.73 -16.46 -7.91
C ILE A 86 5.65 -17.43 -7.41
N SER A 87 5.74 -18.69 -7.82
CA SER A 87 4.73 -19.73 -7.55
C SER A 87 4.58 -20.11 -6.07
N ASN A 88 5.56 -19.78 -5.23
CA ASN A 88 5.49 -19.98 -3.78
C ASN A 88 4.74 -18.85 -3.05
N VAL A 89 4.28 -17.82 -3.77
CA VAL A 89 3.46 -16.74 -3.21
C VAL A 89 2.04 -16.80 -3.73
N THR A 90 1.07 -17.11 -2.87
CA THR A 90 -0.34 -17.14 -3.24
C THR A 90 -1.12 -16.12 -2.43
N ALA A 91 -1.93 -15.30 -3.12
CA ALA A 91 -2.91 -14.41 -2.51
C ALA A 91 -4.32 -14.99 -2.65
N PHE A 92 -5.15 -14.80 -1.63
CA PHE A 92 -6.56 -15.17 -1.61
C PHE A 92 -7.41 -13.95 -1.31
N ILE A 93 -8.51 -13.81 -2.04
CA ILE A 93 -9.56 -12.82 -1.77
C ILE A 93 -10.87 -13.59 -1.60
N TYR A 94 -11.56 -13.33 -0.49
CA TYR A 94 -12.88 -13.84 -0.15
C TYR A 94 -13.87 -12.68 -0.11
N ALA A 95 -15.10 -12.90 -0.56
CA ALA A 95 -16.17 -11.92 -0.47
C ALA A 95 -17.50 -12.57 -0.09
N GLU A 96 -18.20 -11.94 0.85
CA GLU A 96 -19.52 -12.33 1.34
C GLU A 96 -20.45 -11.11 1.32
N VAL A 97 -21.76 -11.33 1.24
CA VAL A 97 -22.76 -10.25 1.23
C VAL A 97 -23.83 -10.46 2.31
N SER A 98 -24.37 -9.35 2.80
CA SER A 98 -25.56 -9.29 3.64
C SER A 98 -26.46 -8.15 3.19
N GLY A 99 -27.69 -8.10 3.68
CA GLY A 99 -28.56 -6.97 3.42
C GLY A 99 -29.82 -6.95 4.27
N THR A 100 -30.62 -5.91 4.08
CA THR A 100 -31.92 -5.71 4.74
C THR A 100 -33.00 -6.69 4.22
N GLU A 101 -34.20 -6.67 4.81
CA GLU A 101 -35.33 -7.62 4.56
C GLU A 101 -35.71 -7.81 3.07
N GLY A 102 -35.36 -6.89 2.17
CA GLY A 102 -35.56 -7.02 0.72
C GLY A 102 -34.52 -7.87 -0.03
N VAL A 103 -33.41 -8.26 0.61
CA VAL A 103 -32.28 -8.96 -0.03
C VAL A 103 -32.39 -10.47 0.24
N ASP A 104 -32.73 -11.25 -0.78
CA ASP A 104 -32.90 -12.69 -0.66
C ASP A 104 -31.57 -13.43 -0.86
N LEU A 105 -30.82 -13.61 0.24
CA LEU A 105 -29.56 -14.34 0.22
C LEU A 105 -29.73 -15.83 -0.14
N SER A 106 -30.92 -16.41 0.04
CA SER A 106 -31.18 -17.81 -0.35
C SER A 106 -31.24 -18.00 -1.86
N SER A 107 -31.52 -16.93 -2.60
CA SER A 107 -31.51 -16.90 -4.06
C SER A 107 -30.09 -16.84 -4.67
N SER A 108 -29.05 -16.88 -3.84
CA SER A 108 -27.68 -16.69 -4.32
C SER A 108 -27.25 -17.73 -5.34
N SER A 109 -26.72 -17.31 -6.48
CA SER A 109 -26.25 -18.20 -7.54
C SER A 109 -25.02 -17.63 -8.25
N LEU A 110 -24.10 -18.51 -8.69
CA LEU A 110 -22.97 -18.08 -9.51
C LEU A 110 -23.46 -17.59 -10.87
N VAL A 111 -22.81 -16.54 -11.37
CA VAL A 111 -23.08 -15.95 -12.68
C VAL A 111 -21.78 -15.59 -13.38
N ASP A 112 -21.74 -15.80 -14.69
CA ASP A 112 -20.59 -15.50 -15.57
C ASP A 112 -21.01 -14.82 -16.89
N ASP A 113 -22.31 -14.68 -17.12
CA ASP A 113 -22.92 -14.27 -18.39
C ASP A 113 -23.36 -12.79 -18.42
N LYS A 114 -22.95 -11.98 -17.44
CA LYS A 114 -23.37 -10.57 -17.33
C LYS A 114 -22.41 -9.64 -18.08
N PRO A 115 -22.93 -8.57 -18.74
CA PRO A 115 -22.12 -7.70 -19.60
C PRO A 115 -21.05 -6.88 -18.87
N TYR A 116 -21.14 -6.76 -17.55
CA TYR A 116 -20.18 -6.07 -16.68
C TYR A 116 -19.19 -7.02 -15.99
N ILE A 117 -19.25 -8.33 -16.29
CA ILE A 117 -18.30 -9.33 -15.78
C ILE A 117 -17.22 -9.53 -16.84
N HIS A 118 -15.97 -9.21 -16.50
CA HIS A 118 -14.85 -9.41 -17.43
C HIS A 118 -14.45 -10.88 -17.53
N MET A 119 -14.17 -11.32 -18.75
CA MET A 119 -13.62 -12.65 -19.04
C MET A 119 -12.17 -12.75 -18.55
N ASN A 120 -11.97 -13.18 -17.32
CA ASN A 120 -10.67 -13.48 -16.73
C ASN A 120 -10.83 -14.68 -15.78
N GLY A 121 -9.87 -15.60 -15.76
CA GLY A 121 -9.94 -16.79 -14.89
C GLY A 121 -10.06 -16.45 -13.40
N SER A 122 -9.51 -15.32 -12.98
CA SER A 122 -9.57 -14.82 -11.61
C SER A 122 -10.89 -14.12 -11.27
N THR A 123 -11.79 -13.92 -12.25
CA THR A 123 -13.11 -13.35 -12.03
C THR A 123 -14.06 -14.40 -11.45
N ILE A 124 -14.81 -14.02 -10.42
CA ILE A 124 -15.92 -14.81 -9.90
C ILE A 124 -17.03 -13.88 -9.42
N ALA A 125 -18.28 -14.26 -9.68
CA ALA A 125 -19.43 -13.45 -9.33
C ALA A 125 -20.61 -14.30 -8.84
N GLN A 126 -21.39 -13.71 -7.93
CA GLN A 126 -22.60 -14.31 -7.38
C GLN A 126 -23.74 -13.28 -7.38
N SER A 127 -24.87 -13.64 -7.99
CA SER A 127 -26.08 -12.82 -8.02
C SER A 127 -26.98 -13.12 -6.82
N VAL A 128 -27.67 -12.11 -6.30
CA VAL A 128 -28.78 -12.22 -5.35
C VAL A 128 -29.98 -11.41 -5.84
N ASN A 129 -31.19 -11.91 -5.61
CA ASN A 129 -32.42 -11.19 -5.92
C ASN A 129 -32.73 -10.18 -4.81
N VAL A 130 -33.16 -8.98 -5.21
CA VAL A 130 -33.50 -7.90 -4.30
C VAL A 130 -34.86 -7.32 -4.66
N LYS A 131 -35.77 -7.31 -3.69
CA LYS A 131 -37.09 -6.68 -3.79
C LYS A 131 -36.99 -5.26 -3.26
N LEU A 132 -37.18 -4.29 -4.13
CA LEU A 132 -37.15 -2.87 -3.82
C LEU A 132 -38.58 -2.33 -3.64
N ARG A 133 -38.74 -1.39 -2.71
CA ARG A 133 -40.02 -0.71 -2.42
C ARG A 133 -39.84 0.79 -2.57
N ALA A 134 -40.82 1.45 -3.19
CA ALA A 134 -40.80 2.89 -3.47
C ALA A 134 -40.49 3.69 -2.20
N GLY A 135 -39.48 4.57 -2.28
CA GLY A 135 -39.06 5.43 -1.18
C GLY A 135 -38.39 4.73 0.00
N GLN A 136 -38.20 3.40 -0.05
CA GLN A 136 -37.52 2.64 1.01
C GLN A 136 -36.09 2.31 0.61
N THR A 137 -35.14 2.69 1.46
CA THR A 137 -33.72 2.39 1.25
C THR A 137 -33.42 0.93 1.58
N THR A 138 -32.96 0.18 0.58
CA THR A 138 -32.41 -1.17 0.74
C THR A 138 -30.90 -1.08 0.88
N LYS A 139 -30.32 -1.72 1.91
CA LYS A 139 -28.87 -1.75 2.14
C LYS A 139 -28.30 -3.12 1.80
N ILE A 140 -27.20 -3.13 1.04
CA ILE A 140 -26.41 -4.31 0.74
C ILE A 140 -24.97 -4.05 1.17
N ASP A 141 -24.49 -4.87 2.09
CA ASP A 141 -23.13 -4.78 2.64
C ASP A 141 -22.30 -5.98 2.15
N LYS A 142 -21.17 -5.69 1.53
CA LYS A 142 -20.16 -6.67 1.10
C LYS A 142 -18.96 -6.61 2.03
N PHE A 143 -18.56 -7.79 2.50
CA PHE A 143 -17.43 -8.00 3.39
C PHE A 143 -16.34 -8.75 2.66
N VAL A 144 -15.16 -8.15 2.56
CA VAL A 144 -14.02 -8.70 1.82
C VAL A 144 -12.92 -9.07 2.79
N GLY A 145 -12.33 -10.24 2.58
CA GLY A 145 -11.16 -10.72 3.29
C GLY A 145 -10.01 -10.99 2.32
N ALA A 146 -8.80 -10.48 2.59
CA ALA A 146 -7.64 -10.67 1.72
C ALA A 146 -6.39 -11.04 2.52
N ALA A 147 -5.62 -12.01 2.05
CA ALA A 147 -4.35 -12.40 2.65
C ALA A 147 -3.44 -13.11 1.66
N SER A 148 -2.12 -13.03 1.88
CA SER A 148 -1.12 -13.75 1.09
C SER A 148 -0.11 -14.48 1.98
N THR A 149 0.60 -15.43 1.38
CA THR A 149 1.70 -16.17 2.03
C THR A 149 2.82 -15.27 2.54
N ASP A 150 2.94 -14.02 2.05
CA ASP A 150 3.96 -13.08 2.51
C ASP A 150 3.69 -12.52 3.91
N GLY A 151 2.41 -12.44 4.30
CA GLY A 151 1.98 -12.02 5.63
C GLY A 151 1.55 -13.18 6.53
N PHE A 152 1.04 -14.28 5.95
CA PHE A 152 0.29 -15.27 6.72
C PHE A 152 0.67 -16.70 6.33
N LYS A 153 0.91 -17.56 7.33
CA LYS A 153 1.23 -18.99 7.12
C LYS A 153 0.12 -19.77 6.42
N ASN A 154 -1.15 -19.44 6.72
CA ASN A 154 -2.33 -20.02 6.07
C ASN A 154 -3.19 -18.89 5.49
N PRO A 155 -2.83 -18.35 4.32
CA PRO A 155 -3.47 -17.15 3.79
C PRO A 155 -4.92 -17.39 3.35
N ARG A 156 -5.25 -18.60 2.87
CA ARG A 156 -6.64 -18.95 2.52
C ARG A 156 -7.54 -18.85 3.75
N GLN A 157 -7.12 -19.46 4.87
CA GLN A 157 -7.87 -19.39 6.12
C GLN A 157 -7.92 -17.95 6.66
N ALA A 158 -6.81 -17.20 6.61
CA ALA A 158 -6.78 -15.82 7.08
C ALA A 158 -7.74 -14.90 6.31
N ALA A 159 -7.78 -15.01 4.97
CA ALA A 159 -8.71 -14.27 4.13
C ALA A 159 -10.17 -14.65 4.42
N LYS A 160 -10.48 -15.95 4.44
CA LYS A 160 -11.83 -16.47 4.76
C LYS A 160 -12.32 -16.01 6.13
N GLU A 161 -11.50 -16.10 7.16
CA GLU A 161 -11.90 -15.67 8.48
C GLU A 161 -12.05 -14.15 8.58
N ALA A 162 -11.28 -13.38 7.80
CA ALA A 162 -11.39 -11.93 7.77
C ALA A 162 -12.77 -11.49 7.24
N SER A 163 -13.23 -12.04 6.10
CA SER A 163 -14.58 -11.77 5.57
C SER A 163 -15.66 -12.22 6.56
N ALA A 164 -15.55 -13.44 7.07
CA ALA A 164 -16.56 -14.01 7.96
C ALA A 164 -16.64 -13.27 9.32
N ARG A 165 -15.51 -12.79 9.86
CA ARG A 165 -15.51 -11.95 11.08
C ARG A 165 -16.16 -10.61 10.83
N ALA A 166 -15.87 -9.96 9.70
CA ALA A 166 -16.47 -8.67 9.36
C ALA A 166 -18.00 -8.82 9.18
N LEU A 167 -18.45 -9.88 8.50
CA LEU A 167 -19.86 -10.24 8.37
C LEU A 167 -20.55 -10.41 9.73
N ARG A 168 -19.93 -11.16 10.67
CA ARG A 168 -20.48 -11.34 12.03
C ARG A 168 -20.50 -10.06 12.86
N THR A 169 -19.53 -9.18 12.66
CA THR A 169 -19.43 -7.89 13.36
C THR A 169 -20.48 -6.91 12.83
N GLY A 170 -20.82 -7.01 11.55
CA GLY A 170 -21.71 -6.09 10.86
C GLY A 170 -20.99 -4.82 10.41
N TYR A 171 -21.59 -4.13 9.45
CA TYR A 171 -20.97 -2.98 8.79
C TYR A 171 -20.76 -1.79 9.75
N GLU A 172 -21.76 -1.45 10.57
CA GLU A 172 -21.70 -0.26 11.44
C GLU A 172 -20.58 -0.36 12.48
N GLU A 173 -20.48 -1.49 13.19
CA GLU A 173 -19.43 -1.67 14.20
C GLU A 173 -18.05 -1.83 13.55
N SER A 174 -17.97 -2.44 12.36
CA SER A 174 -16.71 -2.48 11.60
C SER A 174 -16.27 -1.07 11.19
N LEU A 175 -17.19 -0.25 10.65
CA LEU A 175 -16.93 1.15 10.28
C LEU A 175 -16.51 1.99 11.49
N LYS A 176 -17.18 1.82 12.63
CA LYS A 176 -16.84 2.52 13.87
C LYS A 176 -15.43 2.20 14.33
N SER A 177 -15.05 0.91 14.35
CA SER A 177 -13.68 0.50 14.73
C SER A 177 -12.62 1.00 13.73
N HIS A 178 -12.97 1.05 12.44
CA HIS A 178 -12.14 1.64 11.39
C HIS A 178 -11.87 3.13 11.64
N ILE A 179 -12.92 3.92 11.87
CA ILE A 179 -12.81 5.36 12.12
C ILE A 179 -12.04 5.62 13.43
N ALA A 180 -12.27 4.81 14.47
CA ALA A 180 -11.56 4.93 15.73
C ALA A 180 -10.04 4.71 15.57
N GLU A 181 -9.65 3.75 14.74
CA GLU A 181 -8.23 3.52 14.44
C GLU A 181 -7.64 4.66 13.61
N TRP A 182 -8.38 5.20 12.64
CA TRP A 182 -7.92 6.42 11.94
C TRP A 182 -7.76 7.61 12.86
N ALA A 183 -8.67 7.81 13.82
CA ALA A 183 -8.53 8.87 14.81
C ALA A 183 -7.30 8.67 15.72
N THR A 184 -6.86 7.42 15.92
CA THR A 184 -5.66 7.08 16.69
C THR A 184 -4.39 7.34 15.86
N VAL A 185 -4.35 6.93 14.59
CA VAL A 185 -3.16 7.03 13.73
C VAL A 185 -3.01 8.40 13.05
N PHE A 186 -4.09 9.16 12.96
CA PHE A 186 -4.15 10.46 12.31
C PHE A 186 -4.96 11.45 13.17
N PRO A 187 -4.46 11.78 14.38
CA PRO A 187 -5.18 12.64 15.31
C PRO A 187 -5.25 14.08 14.78
N SER A 188 -6.25 14.85 15.22
CA SER A 188 -6.54 16.17 14.61
C SER A 188 -5.47 17.24 14.84
N ASP A 189 -4.59 17.02 15.82
CA ASP A 189 -3.45 17.88 16.17
C ASP A 189 -2.14 17.47 15.46
N SER A 190 -2.16 16.43 14.62
CA SER A 190 -1.02 16.00 13.80
C SER A 190 -0.90 16.72 12.46
N THR A 191 -1.79 17.65 12.17
CA THR A 191 -1.78 18.50 10.97
C THR A 191 -1.87 19.96 11.36
N GLU A 192 -1.26 20.85 10.58
CA GLU A 192 -1.31 22.28 10.83
C GLU A 192 -2.75 22.85 10.72
N ASP A 193 -3.12 23.72 11.66
CA ASP A 193 -4.39 24.47 11.64
C ASP A 193 -4.17 25.86 11.01
N TYR A 194 -4.62 26.03 9.77
CA TYR A 194 -4.54 27.29 9.03
C TYR A 194 -5.65 28.29 9.36
N THR A 195 -6.51 27.99 10.34
CA THR A 195 -7.58 28.91 10.76
C THR A 195 -7.03 30.06 11.61
N ILE A 196 -7.67 31.23 11.52
CA ILE A 196 -7.29 32.38 12.34
C ILE A 196 -7.54 32.04 13.82
N PRO A 197 -6.53 32.17 14.71
CA PRO A 197 -6.70 31.93 16.14
C PRO A 197 -7.88 32.71 16.71
N ARG A 198 -8.64 32.09 17.62
CA ARG A 198 -9.91 32.58 18.22
C ARG A 198 -11.11 32.69 17.29
N LYS A 199 -10.93 32.98 16.00
CA LYS A 199 -12.04 33.06 15.04
C LYS A 199 -12.42 31.72 14.45
N LYS A 200 -11.48 30.77 14.38
CA LYS A 200 -11.66 29.43 13.79
C LYS A 200 -12.21 29.45 12.35
N TRP A 201 -11.97 30.54 11.64
CA TRP A 201 -12.29 30.68 10.23
C TRP A 201 -11.02 30.53 9.40
N LEU A 202 -11.12 29.78 8.30
CA LEU A 202 -10.08 29.67 7.29
C LEU A 202 -10.13 30.91 6.37
N PRO A 203 -9.03 31.69 6.27
CA PRO A 203 -8.97 32.81 5.34
C PRO A 203 -9.33 32.40 3.91
N LEU A 204 -10.11 33.24 3.21
CA LEU A 204 -10.45 33.05 1.79
C LEU A 204 -9.32 33.51 0.87
N ASP A 205 -8.11 33.02 1.15
CA ASP A 205 -6.93 33.18 0.31
C ASP A 205 -6.61 31.84 -0.35
N HIS A 206 -6.32 31.86 -1.65
CA HIS A 206 -6.12 30.63 -2.42
C HIS A 206 -4.96 29.79 -1.89
N HIS A 207 -3.84 30.41 -1.52
CA HIS A 207 -2.65 29.70 -1.02
C HIS A 207 -2.89 29.12 0.37
N ILE A 208 -3.63 29.84 1.23
CA ILE A 208 -3.99 29.34 2.57
C ILE A 208 -4.96 28.17 2.47
N ILE A 209 -5.95 28.25 1.58
CA ILE A 209 -6.87 27.13 1.33
C ILE A 209 -6.10 25.91 0.81
N GLU A 210 -5.24 26.10 -0.19
CA GLU A 210 -4.42 25.02 -0.74
C GLU A 210 -3.52 24.38 0.33
N ALA A 211 -2.80 25.17 1.11
CA ALA A 211 -1.95 24.67 2.19
C ALA A 211 -2.76 23.92 3.25
N SER A 212 -3.96 24.40 3.61
CA SER A 212 -4.86 23.72 4.54
C SER A 212 -5.32 22.36 4.01
N ILE A 213 -5.61 22.24 2.71
CA ILE A 213 -5.99 20.98 2.07
C ILE A 213 -4.78 20.04 2.06
N VAL A 214 -3.64 20.49 1.55
CA VAL A 214 -2.42 19.67 1.38
C VAL A 214 -1.89 19.16 2.72
N SER A 215 -1.98 19.94 3.79
CA SER A 215 -1.58 19.53 5.15
C SER A 215 -2.34 18.29 5.67
N VAL A 216 -3.55 18.04 5.16
CA VAL A 216 -4.35 16.85 5.50
C VAL A 216 -4.19 15.76 4.45
N VAL A 217 -4.18 16.14 3.17
CA VAL A 217 -4.17 15.21 2.03
C VAL A 217 -2.86 14.41 1.97
N ASN A 218 -1.71 15.07 2.12
CA ASN A 218 -0.40 14.41 2.02
C ASN A 218 -0.18 13.33 3.08
N PRO A 219 -0.32 13.61 4.39
CA PRO A 219 -0.18 12.57 5.40
C PRO A 219 -1.25 11.49 5.27
N TYR A 220 -2.48 11.82 4.86
CA TYR A 220 -3.50 10.80 4.58
C TYR A 220 -3.04 9.77 3.54
N TYR A 221 -2.48 10.22 2.41
CA TYR A 221 -2.00 9.34 1.33
C TYR A 221 -0.78 8.50 1.72
N LEU A 222 0.07 9.00 2.62
CA LEU A 222 1.19 8.21 3.16
C LEU A 222 0.70 7.21 4.22
N LEU A 223 -0.15 7.65 5.15
CA LEU A 223 -0.66 6.83 6.25
C LEU A 223 -1.56 5.69 5.78
N GLN A 224 -2.28 5.82 4.67
CA GLN A 224 -3.04 4.68 4.11
C GLN A 224 -2.13 3.50 3.71
N SER A 225 -0.83 3.75 3.42
CA SER A 225 0.15 2.72 3.07
C SER A 225 0.88 2.13 4.28
N THR A 226 0.55 2.55 5.50
CA THR A 226 1.17 2.07 6.74
C THR A 226 0.26 1.17 7.56
N VAL A 227 0.87 0.37 8.45
CA VAL A 227 0.16 -0.47 9.42
C VAL A 227 0.52 -0.01 10.83
N SER A 228 -0.49 0.26 11.66
CA SER A 228 -0.29 0.70 13.05
C SER A 228 0.06 -0.46 13.97
N ASN A 229 0.55 -0.15 15.16
CA ASN A 229 0.81 -1.12 16.22
C ASN A 229 -0.45 -1.87 16.66
N ASN A 230 -1.59 -1.18 16.76
CA ASN A 230 -2.88 -1.83 17.06
C ASN A 230 -3.25 -2.84 15.98
N ALA A 231 -3.08 -2.47 14.71
CA ALA A 231 -3.33 -3.34 13.58
C ALA A 231 -2.37 -4.55 13.56
N LEU A 232 -1.08 -4.34 13.80
CA LEU A 232 -0.09 -5.42 13.93
C LEU A 232 -0.47 -6.38 15.07
N ALA A 233 -0.87 -5.86 16.24
CA ALA A 233 -1.32 -6.66 17.35
C ALA A 233 -2.58 -7.48 16.99
N ALA A 234 -3.53 -6.88 16.28
CA ALA A 234 -4.75 -7.55 15.81
C ALA A 234 -4.48 -8.74 14.88
N VAL A 235 -3.37 -8.70 14.13
CA VAL A 235 -2.90 -9.82 13.29
C VAL A 235 -1.76 -10.63 13.90
N LYS A 236 -1.60 -10.58 15.23
CA LYS A 236 -0.59 -11.33 16.00
C LYS A 236 0.85 -11.09 15.48
N ASN A 237 1.16 -9.84 15.15
CA ASN A 237 2.46 -9.38 14.64
C ASN A 237 2.90 -10.12 13.38
N ALA A 238 1.95 -10.41 12.48
CA ALA A 238 2.28 -10.77 11.10
C ALA A 238 3.25 -9.75 10.49
N PRO A 239 4.21 -10.16 9.64
CA PRO A 239 5.29 -9.31 9.16
C PRO A 239 4.81 -8.38 8.04
N LEU A 240 3.91 -7.46 8.38
CA LEU A 240 3.26 -6.53 7.47
C LEU A 240 3.92 -5.14 7.47
N ASN A 241 4.60 -4.76 8.56
CA ASN A 241 5.33 -3.50 8.69
C ASN A 241 6.80 -3.64 8.20
N ARG A 242 6.96 -4.09 6.95
CA ARG A 242 8.29 -4.29 6.30
C ARG A 242 8.25 -4.09 4.79
N GLY A 243 7.30 -3.28 4.30
CA GLY A 243 7.07 -3.04 2.87
C GLY A 243 7.61 -1.71 2.34
N SER A 244 7.96 -0.76 3.22
CA SER A 244 8.16 0.67 2.89
C SER A 244 6.97 1.25 2.09
N ILE A 245 7.18 2.37 1.41
CA ILE A 245 6.22 2.99 0.50
C ILE A 245 6.86 3.09 -0.89
N ALA A 246 6.20 2.53 -1.90
CA ALA A 246 6.60 2.65 -3.30
C ALA A 246 6.22 4.02 -3.87
N VAL A 247 6.82 4.42 -5.00
CA VAL A 247 6.59 5.75 -5.62
C VAL A 247 5.10 6.03 -5.87
N GLY A 248 4.36 5.05 -6.41
CA GLY A 248 2.91 5.13 -6.62
C GLY A 248 2.04 4.77 -5.40
N GLY A 249 2.65 4.57 -4.23
CA GLY A 249 1.99 4.01 -3.06
C GLY A 249 1.30 2.68 -3.38
N LEU A 250 0.08 2.52 -2.86
CA LEU A 250 -0.84 1.43 -3.24
C LEU A 250 -1.91 1.89 -4.23
N THR A 251 -1.68 3.01 -4.93
CA THR A 251 -2.70 3.70 -5.75
C THR A 251 -2.46 3.60 -7.24
N SER A 252 -1.25 3.30 -7.68
CA SER A 252 -0.91 3.06 -9.09
C SER A 252 0.18 2.00 -9.21
N ASP A 253 0.35 1.46 -10.42
CA ASP A 253 1.46 0.56 -10.76
C ASP A 253 2.68 1.29 -11.34
N SER A 254 2.71 2.63 -11.20
CA SER A 254 3.85 3.45 -11.59
C SER A 254 5.14 2.95 -10.91
N TYR A 255 6.24 2.95 -11.67
CA TYR A 255 7.53 2.43 -11.23
C TYR A 255 7.50 0.96 -10.75
N GLY A 256 6.50 0.19 -11.19
CA GLY A 256 6.36 -1.23 -10.88
C GLY A 256 6.12 -1.56 -9.40
N GLY A 257 5.71 -0.58 -8.60
CA GLY A 257 5.56 -0.75 -7.14
C GLY A 257 6.89 -0.93 -6.41
N LEU A 258 8.00 -0.49 -7.01
CA LEU A 258 9.33 -0.56 -6.40
C LEU A 258 9.57 0.61 -5.43
N VAL A 259 10.43 0.34 -4.44
CA VAL A 259 10.89 1.29 -3.43
C VAL A 259 12.19 1.91 -3.90
N PHE A 260 12.24 3.24 -3.89
CA PHE A 260 13.37 4.07 -4.31
C PHE A 260 13.89 4.88 -3.11
N TRP A 261 14.96 5.65 -3.30
CA TRP A 261 15.41 6.69 -2.37
C TRP A 261 14.30 7.69 -1.99
N ASP A 262 13.27 7.86 -2.83
CA ASP A 262 12.07 8.66 -2.55
C ASP A 262 11.44 8.33 -1.19
N ALA A 263 11.43 7.05 -0.83
CA ALA A 263 10.90 6.58 0.43
C ALA A 263 11.69 7.16 1.62
N ASP A 264 13.01 7.18 1.53
CA ASP A 264 13.92 7.55 2.62
C ASP A 264 14.15 9.06 2.72
N ILE A 265 14.13 9.79 1.59
CA ILE A 265 14.45 11.22 1.54
C ILE A 265 13.23 12.16 1.43
N TRP A 266 12.14 11.72 0.79
CA TRP A 266 10.95 12.56 0.59
C TRP A 266 9.77 12.13 1.46
N MET A 267 9.48 10.82 1.52
CA MET A 267 8.30 10.33 2.24
C MET A 267 8.56 10.18 3.75
N GLN A 268 9.70 9.60 4.14
CA GLN A 268 10.01 9.36 5.54
C GLN A 268 10.11 10.65 6.36
N PRO A 269 10.79 11.72 5.89
CA PRO A 269 10.85 12.97 6.65
C PRO A 269 9.47 13.63 6.83
N GLY A 270 8.57 13.46 5.86
CA GLY A 270 7.18 13.93 5.96
C GLY A 270 6.36 13.21 7.04
N LEU A 271 6.76 12.00 7.45
CA LEU A 271 6.08 11.25 8.52
C LEU A 271 6.83 11.28 9.86
N VAL A 272 8.16 11.33 9.87
CA VAL A 272 8.93 11.00 11.08
C VAL A 272 8.69 11.95 12.26
N VAL A 273 8.38 13.22 11.99
CA VAL A 273 8.14 14.22 13.05
C VAL A 273 6.73 14.12 13.63
N ALA A 274 5.71 14.04 12.77
CA ALA A 274 4.30 14.04 13.19
C ALA A 274 3.73 12.62 13.45
N PHE A 275 4.32 11.61 12.82
CA PHE A 275 3.86 10.21 12.81
C PHE A 275 5.04 9.22 13.00
N PRO A 276 5.82 9.32 14.09
CA PRO A 276 7.05 8.53 14.28
C PRO A 276 6.81 7.01 14.29
N GLU A 277 5.63 6.55 14.74
CA GLU A 277 5.24 5.13 14.67
C GLU A 277 5.08 4.66 13.22
N ALA A 278 4.33 5.40 12.41
CA ALA A 278 4.11 5.06 11.01
C ALA A 278 5.42 5.12 10.21
N SER A 279 6.32 6.03 10.58
CA SER A 279 7.65 6.18 9.99
C SER A 279 8.57 4.96 10.20
N GLN A 280 8.26 4.04 11.12
CA GLN A 280 9.09 2.85 11.31
C GLN A 280 9.10 1.92 10.08
N ILE A 281 8.10 1.99 9.20
CA ILE A 281 8.01 1.13 8.00
C ILE A 281 9.21 1.25 7.07
N PHE A 282 9.84 2.43 7.02
CA PHE A 282 11.01 2.70 6.19
C PHE A 282 12.25 1.97 6.73
N SER A 283 12.59 2.19 8.01
CA SER A 283 13.73 1.51 8.64
C SER A 283 13.52 0.00 8.73
N ASN A 284 12.30 -0.46 9.06
CA ASN A 284 11.97 -1.88 9.12
C ASN A 284 12.18 -2.58 7.77
N TYR A 285 11.81 -1.92 6.67
CA TYR A 285 12.07 -2.42 5.33
C TYR A 285 13.58 -2.56 5.07
N ARG A 286 14.37 -1.54 5.38
CA ARG A 286 15.83 -1.58 5.18
C ARG A 286 16.48 -2.67 6.03
N VAL A 287 16.04 -2.87 7.28
CA VAL A 287 16.45 -3.98 8.14
C VAL A 287 16.08 -5.35 7.53
N ASP A 288 14.85 -5.52 7.02
CA ASP A 288 14.41 -6.79 6.37
C ASP A 288 15.29 -7.13 5.15
N LYS A 289 15.69 -6.12 4.38
CA LYS A 289 16.52 -6.30 3.16
C LYS A 289 18.03 -6.30 3.43
N TYR A 290 18.46 -6.07 4.67
CA TYR A 290 19.87 -5.90 5.02
C TYR A 290 20.75 -7.11 4.63
N SER A 291 20.25 -8.33 4.86
CA SER A 291 21.00 -9.54 4.47
C SER A 291 21.27 -9.62 2.96
N GLN A 292 20.36 -9.11 2.14
CA GLN A 292 20.57 -9.03 0.69
C GLN A 292 21.53 -7.90 0.34
N ALA A 293 21.45 -6.75 1.02
CA ALA A 293 22.36 -5.62 0.81
C ALA A 293 23.83 -6.00 1.07
N LEU A 294 24.10 -6.88 2.04
CA LEU A 294 25.44 -7.45 2.26
C LEU A 294 25.90 -8.31 1.06
N ARG A 295 25.01 -9.19 0.54
CA ARG A 295 25.31 -10.01 -0.64
C ARG A 295 25.52 -9.17 -1.90
N ASN A 296 24.75 -8.10 -2.04
CA ASN A 296 24.86 -7.14 -3.13
C ASN A 296 26.25 -6.47 -3.18
N ALA A 297 26.87 -6.18 -2.03
CA ALA A 297 28.21 -5.60 -2.00
C ALA A 297 29.27 -6.55 -2.57
N GLN A 298 28.98 -7.85 -2.63
CA GLN A 298 29.83 -8.90 -3.16
C GLN A 298 29.60 -9.18 -4.66
N THR A 299 28.82 -8.33 -5.34
CA THR A 299 28.59 -8.43 -6.80
C THR A 299 29.33 -7.38 -7.62
N GLN A 300 30.34 -6.73 -7.03
CA GLN A 300 31.17 -5.70 -7.65
C GLN A 300 31.89 -6.19 -8.92
N TYR A 301 32.13 -7.51 -9.06
CA TYR A 301 32.72 -8.12 -10.26
C TYR A 301 31.90 -7.91 -11.54
N LEU A 302 30.63 -7.48 -11.41
CA LEU A 302 29.74 -7.12 -12.52
C LEU A 302 29.79 -5.61 -12.87
N SER A 303 30.70 -4.85 -12.27
CA SER A 303 30.73 -3.38 -12.34
C SER A 303 32.13 -2.85 -12.64
N SER A 304 32.28 -1.52 -12.75
CA SER A 304 33.57 -0.84 -12.83
C SER A 304 34.41 -0.95 -11.55
N LYS A 305 33.88 -1.59 -10.51
CA LYS A 305 34.54 -1.86 -9.23
C LYS A 305 34.96 -3.33 -9.08
N ASN A 306 35.16 -4.04 -10.19
CA ASN A 306 35.56 -5.45 -10.21
C ASN A 306 36.84 -5.75 -9.39
N ASP A 307 37.81 -4.83 -9.43
CA ASP A 307 39.09 -4.95 -8.71
C ASP A 307 39.05 -4.32 -7.30
N THR A 308 37.89 -3.78 -6.89
CA THR A 308 37.69 -3.21 -5.55
C THR A 308 37.32 -4.32 -4.56
N TYR A 309 38.02 -4.35 -3.43
CA TYR A 309 37.67 -5.24 -2.34
C TYR A 309 36.58 -4.61 -1.46
N PHE A 310 35.43 -5.27 -1.35
CA PHE A 310 34.42 -4.96 -0.35
C PHE A 310 34.41 -6.03 0.74
N SER A 311 34.59 -5.62 2.00
CA SER A 311 34.55 -6.55 3.13
C SER A 311 33.17 -7.21 3.24
N PRO A 312 33.05 -8.40 3.87
CA PRO A 312 31.77 -9.05 4.12
C PRO A 312 30.76 -8.19 4.89
N ASP A 313 31.23 -7.20 5.64
CA ASP A 313 30.42 -6.26 6.41
C ASP A 313 29.97 -5.03 5.60
N ALA A 314 30.37 -4.88 4.34
CA ALA A 314 29.89 -3.80 3.48
C ALA A 314 28.48 -4.11 2.98
N ALA A 315 27.57 -3.13 3.03
CA ALA A 315 26.21 -3.27 2.51
C ALA A 315 25.90 -2.19 1.47
N VAL A 316 25.28 -2.62 0.36
CA VAL A 316 24.76 -1.72 -0.67
C VAL A 316 23.35 -2.13 -1.08
N TYR A 317 22.43 -1.19 -0.97
CA TYR A 317 21.05 -1.32 -1.43
C TYR A 317 20.96 -0.91 -2.91
N PRO A 318 20.15 -1.61 -3.71
CA PRO A 318 19.97 -1.29 -5.12
C PRO A 318 19.17 0.01 -5.31
N TRP A 319 19.37 0.65 -6.46
CA TRP A 319 18.63 1.84 -6.87
C TRP A 319 17.10 1.68 -6.78
N THR A 320 16.61 0.51 -7.16
CA THR A 320 15.21 0.12 -7.02
C THR A 320 15.12 -1.15 -6.20
N SER A 321 14.19 -1.23 -5.26
CA SER A 321 14.08 -2.38 -4.36
C SER A 321 12.65 -2.90 -4.27
N GLY A 322 12.51 -4.22 -4.22
CA GLY A 322 11.23 -4.92 -4.16
C GLY A 322 11.30 -6.16 -3.27
N ARG A 323 10.67 -7.27 -3.69
CA ARG A 323 10.69 -8.54 -2.95
C ARG A 323 12.12 -9.00 -2.62
N PHE A 324 12.95 -9.11 -3.65
CA PHE A 324 14.29 -9.69 -3.56
C PHE A 324 15.35 -8.69 -3.12
N ALA A 325 15.20 -7.41 -3.46
CA ALA A 325 16.17 -6.34 -3.16
C ALA A 325 17.61 -6.62 -3.64
N ASN A 326 17.76 -7.39 -4.72
CA ASN A 326 19.05 -7.70 -5.33
C ASN A 326 19.42 -6.68 -6.43
N CYS A 327 20.71 -6.59 -6.77
CA CYS A 327 21.22 -5.72 -7.83
C CYS A 327 20.98 -6.32 -9.23
N THR A 328 19.72 -6.58 -9.59
CA THR A 328 19.38 -7.11 -10.91
C THR A 328 18.86 -6.01 -11.84
N ALA A 329 18.36 -6.41 -13.02
CA ALA A 329 17.99 -5.51 -14.11
C ALA A 329 17.04 -4.37 -13.72
N THR A 330 16.25 -4.48 -12.66
CA THR A 330 15.34 -3.41 -12.22
C THR A 330 16.07 -2.22 -11.59
N GLY A 331 17.24 -2.45 -10.95
CA GLY A 331 18.01 -1.38 -10.32
C GLY A 331 19.43 -1.81 -9.90
N PRO A 332 20.48 -1.14 -10.41
CA PRO A 332 21.86 -1.49 -10.08
C PRO A 332 22.26 -1.01 -8.68
N CYS A 333 23.29 -1.64 -8.10
CA CYS A 333 23.94 -1.18 -6.87
C CYS A 333 25.25 -0.42 -7.11
N PHE A 334 25.87 -0.67 -8.28
CA PHE A 334 27.12 -0.07 -8.69
C PHE A 334 26.90 0.77 -9.95
N ASP A 335 27.88 1.61 -10.24
CA ASP A 335 28.00 2.42 -11.46
C ASP A 335 26.84 3.37 -11.73
N TYR A 336 26.11 3.75 -10.68
CA TYR A 336 24.91 4.57 -10.79
C TYR A 336 24.73 5.46 -9.55
N GLN A 337 23.53 5.49 -8.98
CA GLN A 337 23.16 6.39 -7.89
C GLN A 337 23.46 5.79 -6.51
N TYR A 338 24.74 5.79 -6.15
CA TYR A 338 25.20 5.32 -4.83
C TYR A 338 24.57 6.10 -3.67
N HIS A 339 24.19 7.37 -3.89
CA HIS A 339 23.67 8.27 -2.85
C HIS A 339 22.45 7.72 -2.12
N LEU A 340 21.64 6.84 -2.75
CA LEU A 340 20.53 6.13 -2.10
C LEU A 340 20.93 5.51 -0.76
N ASN A 341 22.16 5.00 -0.67
CA ASN A 341 22.67 4.42 0.57
C ASN A 341 22.96 5.48 1.64
N GLY A 342 23.43 6.66 1.23
CA GLY A 342 23.54 7.82 2.11
C GLY A 342 22.17 8.32 2.59
N ASP A 343 21.17 8.32 1.71
CA ASP A 343 19.79 8.70 2.02
C ASP A 343 19.18 7.77 3.08
N ILE A 344 19.42 6.45 2.98
CA ILE A 344 19.06 5.47 4.01
C ILE A 344 19.78 5.78 5.34
N GLY A 345 21.06 6.17 5.27
CA GLY A 345 21.81 6.59 6.46
C GLY A 345 21.17 7.80 7.15
N MET A 346 20.76 8.81 6.39
CA MET A 346 20.03 9.99 6.90
C MET A 346 18.69 9.59 7.51
N GLN A 347 17.93 8.72 6.85
CA GLN A 347 16.66 8.18 7.33
C GLN A 347 16.81 7.51 8.71
N ILE A 348 17.84 6.69 8.90
CA ILE A 348 18.15 6.03 10.17
C ILE A 348 18.48 7.05 11.26
N VAL A 349 19.23 8.12 10.93
CA VAL A 349 19.53 9.20 11.89
C VAL A 349 18.26 9.96 12.27
N ASN A 350 17.40 10.28 11.30
CA ASN A 350 16.10 10.92 11.55
C ASN A 350 15.25 10.07 12.50
N ASN A 351 15.24 8.75 12.31
CA ASN A 351 14.55 7.81 13.21
C ASN A 351 15.10 7.89 14.65
N LEU A 352 16.42 7.84 14.84
CA LEU A 352 17.03 7.94 16.17
C LEU A 352 16.72 9.29 16.85
N VAL A 353 16.89 10.39 16.13
CA VAL A 353 16.73 11.75 16.69
C VAL A 353 15.29 12.02 17.12
N THR A 354 14.32 11.51 16.36
CA THR A 354 12.89 11.72 16.65
C THR A 354 12.33 10.79 17.71
N THR A 355 12.77 9.52 17.74
CA THR A 355 12.27 8.53 18.70
C THR A 355 13.02 8.56 20.03
N GLY A 356 14.30 8.93 20.02
CA GLY A 356 15.19 8.76 21.16
C GLY A 356 15.51 7.30 21.52
N ASP A 357 15.06 6.32 20.71
CA ASP A 357 15.22 4.89 21.00
C ASP A 357 16.64 4.41 20.67
N THR A 358 17.54 4.69 21.60
CA THR A 358 18.97 4.39 21.48
C THR A 358 19.22 2.88 21.45
N GLU A 359 18.41 2.07 22.12
CA GLU A 359 18.59 0.61 22.16
C GLU A 359 18.12 -0.05 20.87
N HIS A 360 17.01 0.41 20.29
CA HIS A 360 16.61 0.00 18.95
C HIS A 360 17.66 0.39 17.91
N PHE A 361 18.18 1.63 17.97
CA PHE A 361 19.25 2.06 17.09
C PHE A 361 20.47 1.14 17.21
N LYS A 362 21.04 0.96 18.40
CA LYS A 362 22.24 0.12 18.59
C LYS A 362 22.05 -1.30 18.10
N SER A 363 20.90 -1.91 18.40
CA SER A 363 20.68 -3.34 18.15
C SER A 363 20.18 -3.67 16.74
N LYS A 364 19.49 -2.73 16.07
CA LYS A 364 18.84 -2.97 14.76
C LYS A 364 19.35 -2.07 13.65
N LEU A 365 19.48 -0.76 13.90
CA LEU A 365 19.76 0.22 12.84
C LEU A 365 21.25 0.51 12.66
N PHE A 366 22.02 0.51 13.75
CA PHE A 366 23.46 0.76 13.73
C PHE A 366 24.23 -0.26 12.90
N PRO A 367 23.94 -1.58 12.94
CA PRO A 367 24.57 -2.53 12.03
C PRO A 367 24.36 -2.15 10.56
N VAL A 368 23.14 -1.78 10.16
CA VAL A 368 22.83 -1.34 8.80
C VAL A 368 23.59 -0.07 8.44
N TYR A 369 23.54 0.94 9.30
CA TYR A 369 24.23 2.21 9.11
C TYR A 369 25.75 2.03 8.97
N ASN A 370 26.35 1.25 9.87
CA ASN A 370 27.79 0.99 9.89
C ASN A 370 28.24 0.23 8.63
N SER A 371 27.43 -0.70 8.13
CA SER A 371 27.73 -1.44 6.91
C SER A 371 27.60 -0.62 5.64
N ILE A 372 26.66 0.34 5.61
CA ILE A 372 26.61 1.37 4.56
C ILE A 372 27.85 2.26 4.61
N ALA A 373 28.25 2.71 5.81
CA ALA A 373 29.46 3.52 5.97
C ALA A 373 30.72 2.74 5.56
N THR A 374 30.78 1.45 5.88
CA THR A 374 31.85 0.53 5.47
C THR A 374 31.92 0.42 3.95
N PHE A 375 30.77 0.26 3.28
CA PHE A 375 30.68 0.28 1.82
C PHE A 375 31.26 1.58 1.23
N PHE A 376 30.82 2.75 1.69
CA PHE A 376 31.36 4.02 1.20
C PHE A 376 32.86 4.18 1.46
N SER A 377 33.35 3.75 2.63
CA SER A 377 34.79 3.82 2.96
C SER A 377 35.67 2.98 2.03
N GLN A 378 35.10 1.93 1.43
CA GLN A 378 35.78 1.03 0.50
C GLN A 378 35.51 1.40 -0.97
N LEU A 379 34.41 2.11 -1.24
CA LEU A 379 34.08 2.63 -2.56
C LEU A 379 34.95 3.83 -2.96
N VAL A 380 35.31 4.68 -1.99
CA VAL A 380 36.10 5.88 -2.27
C VAL A 380 37.53 5.54 -2.68
N GLU A 381 37.99 6.20 -3.74
CA GLU A 381 39.34 6.04 -4.28
C GLU A 381 40.17 7.27 -3.96
N LYS A 382 41.46 7.05 -3.66
CA LYS A 382 42.38 8.15 -3.40
C LYS A 382 42.79 8.79 -4.73
N ASN A 383 42.58 10.10 -4.85
CA ASN A 383 43.01 10.92 -5.97
C ASN A 383 43.91 12.06 -5.45
N GLY A 384 45.22 11.80 -5.41
CA GLY A 384 46.20 12.69 -4.81
C GLY A 384 45.96 12.87 -3.30
N THR A 385 45.59 14.08 -2.88
CA THR A 385 45.25 14.42 -1.49
C THR A 385 43.75 14.34 -1.20
N LYS A 386 42.91 14.05 -2.20
CA LYS A 386 41.45 13.97 -2.10
C LYS A 386 40.97 12.51 -2.18
N TRP A 387 39.74 12.29 -1.72
CA TRP A 387 38.99 11.06 -1.94
C TRP A 387 37.88 11.34 -2.95
N THR A 388 37.69 10.44 -3.90
CA THR A 388 36.73 10.59 -4.99
C THR A 388 35.92 9.32 -5.16
N VAL A 389 34.62 9.48 -5.46
CA VAL A 389 33.79 8.41 -6.01
C VAL A 389 33.73 8.62 -7.52
N THR A 390 33.98 7.55 -8.26
CA THR A 390 34.01 7.53 -9.73
C THR A 390 32.87 6.69 -10.26
N ASN A 391 32.49 6.92 -11.52
CA ASN A 391 31.45 6.17 -12.22
C ASN A 391 30.12 6.17 -11.44
N MET A 392 29.60 7.37 -11.16
CA MET A 392 28.33 7.54 -10.45
C MET A 392 27.44 8.54 -11.16
N THR A 393 26.14 8.45 -10.90
CA THR A 393 25.14 9.44 -11.31
C THR A 393 24.69 10.19 -10.07
N ASP A 394 24.58 11.51 -10.17
CA ASP A 394 23.98 12.35 -9.13
C ASP A 394 22.44 12.36 -9.24
N PRO A 395 21.72 12.86 -8.22
CA PRO A 395 20.26 13.09 -8.28
C PRO A 395 19.77 13.86 -9.52
N VAL A 396 20.66 14.62 -10.17
CA VAL A 396 20.40 15.27 -11.45
C VAL A 396 20.62 14.28 -12.60
N PHE A 397 19.57 13.53 -12.93
CA PHE A 397 19.59 12.48 -13.96
C PHE A 397 20.02 12.95 -15.37
N TYR A 398 20.02 14.25 -15.66
CA TYR A 398 20.41 14.80 -16.97
C TYR A 398 21.91 14.72 -17.28
N LEU A 399 22.78 14.54 -16.28
CA LEU A 399 24.23 14.48 -16.51
C LEU A 399 24.70 13.23 -17.26
N TYR A 400 23.94 12.12 -17.21
CA TYR A 400 24.30 10.87 -17.89
C TYR A 400 24.00 10.90 -19.41
N ILE A 401 23.03 11.71 -19.85
CA ILE A 401 22.70 11.83 -21.29
C ILE A 401 23.78 12.61 -22.05
N LEU A 402 24.49 13.52 -21.37
CA LEU A 402 25.56 14.32 -21.99
C LEU A 402 26.90 13.55 -22.08
N SER A 403 27.18 12.60 -21.19
CA SER A 403 28.42 11.80 -21.27
C SER A 403 28.39 10.70 -22.33
N CYS A 404 27.21 10.24 -22.76
CA CYS A 404 27.06 9.32 -23.90
C CYS A 404 27.14 10.03 -25.27
N TYR A 405 27.22 11.37 -25.30
CA TYR A 405 27.30 12.20 -26.50
C TYR A 405 28.54 13.11 -26.49
N GLN A 406 29.70 12.56 -26.15
CA GLN A 406 30.99 13.17 -26.53
C GLN A 406 31.47 12.46 -27.81
N PRO A 407 31.41 13.10 -28.99
CA PRO A 407 32.09 12.58 -30.17
C PRO A 407 33.59 12.57 -29.87
N THR A 408 34.22 11.41 -30.05
CA THR A 408 35.67 11.31 -30.13
C THR A 408 36.19 12.28 -31.19
N ASN A 409 36.99 13.26 -30.78
CA ASN A 409 37.91 13.99 -31.65
C ASN A 409 39.34 13.72 -31.20
#